data_AF-A0A7C9HM39-F1
#
_entry.id   AF-A0A7C9HM39-F1
#
_cell.length_a   1.000
_cell.length_b   1.000
_cell.length_c   1.000
_cell.angle_alpha   90.00
_cell.angle_beta   90.00
_cell.angle_gamma   90.00
#
_symmetry.space_group_name_H-M   'P 1'
#
loop_
_entity.id
_entity.type
_entity.pdbx_description
1 polymer ?
#
loop_
_entity_poly.entity_id
_entity_poly.type
_entity_poly.pdbx_seq_one_letter_code
_entity_poly.pdbx_strand_id
1 'polypeptide(L)'
;MNTNDRKLGAVGALIGGLGRAFQWRLLVLWAAGLLLPTLVAVLPISMALTERLEYSVHAKDIAQRFDLATILEVFQPLVKEQSAALNAAGLMGLVIALLLSPWLTGMVVASIRAGQSLRFGNLMQFGLREYGRMARMLAWAIVPLGIAFGLSAPVSTWAQHQGETAILQSNADNASLIATLVMAVLVLFAHVTIESGRAMLAIDPSRRSAVKAWWRGVKLFFRRPLAVSVVYLGTILVGEGLAIALGLARTRVSAASVGGLLLGFLLMQLVVMAIAWGRIARLYGLSALARDTQERTVRKVPKEAPPPVVTAEAANESMAVA
;
A
#
# COMPACT_ATOMS: atom_id res chain seq x y z
N MET A 1 -16.82 -4.38 32.97
CA MET A 1 -16.54 -5.10 31.70
C MET A 1 -17.82 -5.14 30.89
N ASN A 2 -17.97 -4.25 29.90
CA ASN A 2 -19.18 -4.22 29.06
C ASN A 2 -18.95 -5.12 27.84
N THR A 3 -19.58 -6.30 27.87
CA THR A 3 -19.59 -7.31 26.80
C THR A 3 -20.46 -6.85 25.63
N ASN A 4 -19.95 -5.93 24.82
CA ASN A 4 -20.54 -5.69 23.51
C ASN A 4 -19.92 -6.69 22.51
N ASP A 5 -20.60 -7.82 22.29
CA ASP A 5 -20.34 -8.81 21.21
C ASP A 5 -20.51 -8.22 19.78
N ARG A 6 -20.62 -6.89 19.65
CA ARG A 6 -20.85 -6.18 18.40
C ARG A 6 -19.68 -6.36 17.45
N LYS A 7 -19.98 -6.59 16.17
CA LYS A 7 -19.00 -6.62 15.07
C LYS A 7 -18.15 -5.36 15.13
N LEU A 8 -16.83 -5.49 15.03
CA LEU A 8 -15.97 -4.31 14.90
C LEU A 8 -16.47 -3.48 13.72
N GLY A 9 -17.00 -2.29 13.98
CA GLY A 9 -17.60 -1.46 12.94
C GLY A 9 -16.56 -1.07 11.88
N ALA A 10 -17.01 -0.90 10.63
CA ALA A 10 -16.15 -0.49 9.51
C ALA A 10 -15.42 0.83 9.82
N VAL A 11 -16.15 1.82 10.35
CA VAL A 11 -15.63 3.12 10.75
C VAL A 11 -14.66 2.99 11.94
N GLY A 12 -14.97 2.14 12.92
CA GLY A 12 -14.08 1.88 14.05
C GLY A 12 -12.74 1.26 13.63
N ALA A 13 -12.76 0.35 12.66
CA ALA A 13 -11.55 -0.22 12.09
C ALA A 13 -10.74 0.82 11.28
N LEU A 14 -11.42 1.70 10.55
CA LEU A 14 -10.79 2.80 9.80
C LEU A 14 -10.11 3.80 10.76
N ILE A 15 -10.86 4.35 11.71
CA ILE A 15 -10.34 5.34 12.68
C ILE A 15 -9.22 4.71 13.52
N GLY A 16 -9.42 3.49 14.01
CA GLY A 16 -8.39 2.76 14.76
C GLY A 16 -7.13 2.48 13.93
N GLY A 17 -7.29 2.23 12.62
CA GLY A 17 -6.19 2.08 11.68
C GLY A 17 -5.41 3.37 11.49
N LEU A 18 -6.11 4.48 11.21
CA LEU A 18 -5.53 5.82 11.04
C LEU A 18 -4.75 6.28 12.29
N GLY A 19 -5.34 6.10 13.47
CA GLY A 19 -4.72 6.46 14.73
C GLY A 19 -3.48 5.62 15.04
N ARG A 20 -3.55 4.29 14.90
CA ARG A 20 -2.40 3.40 15.18
C ARG A 20 -1.25 3.53 14.19
N ALA A 21 -1.54 4.01 12.98
CA ALA A 21 -0.54 4.25 11.96
C ALA A 21 0.33 5.49 12.22
N PHE A 22 -0.05 6.35 13.18
CA PHE A 22 0.69 7.57 13.51
C PHE A 22 1.93 7.27 14.37
N GLN A 23 2.82 6.43 13.82
CA GLN A 23 4.09 6.04 14.43
C GLN A 23 5.21 6.79 13.71
N TRP A 24 5.59 7.95 14.24
CA TRP A 24 6.56 8.84 13.59
C TRP A 24 7.88 8.13 13.23
N ARG A 25 8.39 7.22 14.09
CA ARG A 25 9.61 6.44 13.82
C ARG A 25 9.48 5.57 12.57
N LEU A 26 8.33 4.93 12.39
CA LEU A 26 8.03 4.10 11.22
C LEU A 26 7.89 4.98 9.97
N LEU A 27 7.24 6.15 10.08
CA LEU A 27 7.11 7.10 8.97
C LEU A 27 8.47 7.66 8.53
N VAL A 28 9.35 7.99 9.48
CA VAL A 28 10.72 8.43 9.20
C VAL A 28 11.52 7.32 8.52
N LEU A 29 11.46 6.07 9.00
CA LEU A 29 12.13 4.95 8.33
C LEU A 29 11.58 4.70 6.93
N TRP A 30 10.28 4.90 6.72
CA TRP A 30 9.66 4.77 5.40
C TRP A 30 10.15 5.85 4.44
N ALA A 31 10.16 7.12 4.88
CA ALA A 31 10.68 8.23 4.10
C ALA A 31 12.17 8.01 3.76
N ALA A 32 12.99 7.65 4.77
CA ALA A 32 14.40 7.34 4.57
C ALA A 32 14.62 6.16 3.62
N GLY A 33 13.80 5.11 3.72
CA GLY A 33 13.85 3.97 2.81
C GLY A 33 13.54 4.35 1.37
N LEU A 34 12.58 5.25 1.14
CA LEU A 34 12.21 5.71 -0.20
C LEU A 34 13.14 6.80 -0.75
N LEU A 35 13.91 7.49 0.08
CA LEU A 35 14.94 8.42 -0.39
C LEU A 35 15.98 7.73 -1.28
N LEU A 36 16.37 6.50 -0.95
CA LEU A 36 17.40 5.77 -1.68
C LEU A 36 17.03 5.52 -3.16
N PRO A 37 15.88 4.91 -3.51
CA PRO A 37 15.48 4.78 -4.91
C PRO A 37 15.21 6.13 -5.59
N THR A 38 14.71 7.14 -4.86
CA THR A 38 14.54 8.49 -5.41
C THR A 38 15.87 9.13 -5.78
N LEU A 39 16.89 9.01 -4.93
CA LEU A 39 18.23 9.53 -5.22
C LEU A 39 18.80 8.87 -6.49
N VAL A 40 18.70 7.54 -6.61
CA VAL A 40 19.18 6.82 -7.80
C VAL A 40 18.46 7.28 -9.07
N ALA A 41 17.15 7.49 -9.02
CA ALA A 41 16.37 7.92 -10.17
C ALA A 41 16.61 9.39 -10.56
N VAL A 42 16.86 10.27 -9.58
CA VAL A 42 16.96 11.73 -9.80
C VAL A 42 18.41 12.19 -10.03
N LEU A 43 19.42 11.42 -9.59
CA LEU A 43 20.83 11.82 -9.71
C LEU A 43 21.24 12.21 -11.14
N PRO A 44 20.95 11.41 -12.20
CA PRO A 44 21.40 11.76 -13.55
C PRO A 44 20.76 13.06 -14.05
N ILE A 45 19.49 13.28 -13.69
CA ILE A 45 18.77 14.51 -14.01
C ILE A 45 19.47 15.70 -13.35
N SER A 46 19.84 15.58 -12.07
CA SER A 46 20.53 16.66 -11.35
C SER A 46 21.90 16.99 -11.95
N MET A 47 22.68 15.97 -12.35
CA MET A 47 23.97 16.16 -13.01
C MET A 47 23.80 16.87 -14.36
N ALA A 48 22.88 16.39 -15.18
CA ALA A 48 22.65 16.94 -16.50
C ALA A 48 22.06 18.37 -16.48
N LEU A 49 21.27 18.69 -15.45
CA LEU A 49 20.81 20.06 -15.19
C LEU A 49 21.95 20.96 -14.73
N THR A 50 22.83 20.47 -13.87
CA THR A 50 23.98 21.24 -13.37
C THR A 50 24.90 21.62 -14.51
N GLU A 51 25.28 20.67 -15.36
CA GLU A 51 26.12 20.92 -16.56
C GLU A 51 25.57 22.03 -17.47
N ARG A 52 24.23 22.11 -17.62
CA ARG A 52 23.58 23.08 -18.51
C ARG A 52 23.29 24.42 -17.85
N LEU A 53 22.94 24.43 -16.57
CA LEU A 53 22.46 25.63 -15.87
C LEU A 53 23.58 26.38 -15.14
N GLU A 54 24.65 25.70 -14.74
CA GLU A 54 25.73 26.31 -13.95
C GLU A 54 26.48 27.42 -14.71
N TYR A 55 26.50 27.33 -16.05
CA TYR A 55 27.09 28.34 -16.93
C TYR A 55 26.06 29.29 -17.58
N SER A 56 24.77 29.13 -17.27
CA SER A 56 23.72 29.94 -17.88
C SER A 56 23.50 31.26 -17.12
N VAL A 57 23.62 32.37 -17.83
CA VAL A 57 23.32 33.72 -17.29
C VAL A 57 21.87 33.83 -16.80
N HIS A 58 20.95 33.04 -17.40
CA HIS A 58 19.52 33.04 -17.07
C HIS A 58 19.13 32.04 -15.98
N ALA A 59 20.07 31.32 -15.36
CA ALA A 59 19.74 30.30 -14.35
C ALA A 59 18.87 30.85 -13.21
N LYS A 60 19.13 32.09 -12.78
CA LYS A 60 18.39 32.76 -11.71
C LYS A 60 16.96 33.14 -12.13
N ASP A 61 16.78 33.57 -13.38
CA ASP A 61 15.47 33.91 -13.93
C ASP A 61 14.61 32.65 -14.15
N ILE A 62 15.23 31.57 -14.62
CA ILE A 62 14.60 30.26 -14.79
C ILE A 62 14.13 29.72 -13.42
N ALA A 63 14.95 29.85 -12.38
CA ALA A 63 14.58 29.42 -11.02
C ALA A 63 13.40 30.24 -10.43
N GLN A 64 13.22 31.49 -10.85
CA GLN A 64 12.13 32.35 -10.40
C GLN A 64 10.82 32.13 -11.16
N ARG A 65 10.90 31.80 -12.46
CA ARG A 65 9.73 31.58 -13.35
C ARG A 65 9.56 30.11 -13.69
N PHE A 66 9.74 29.24 -12.70
CA PHE A 66 9.74 27.80 -12.86
C PHE A 66 8.33 27.28 -13.23
N ASP A 67 7.99 27.29 -14.52
CA ASP A 67 6.73 26.79 -15.07
C ASP A 67 6.91 25.42 -15.73
N LEU A 68 5.88 24.57 -15.65
CA LEU A 68 5.89 23.20 -16.14
C LEU A 68 6.11 23.14 -17.67
N ALA A 69 5.61 24.13 -18.41
CA ALA A 69 5.82 24.24 -19.85
C ALA A 69 7.30 24.45 -20.18
N THR A 70 7.97 25.38 -19.48
CA THR A 70 9.40 25.65 -19.65
C THR A 70 10.26 24.45 -19.24
N ILE A 71 9.87 23.71 -18.20
CA ILE A 71 10.53 22.46 -17.83
C ILE A 71 10.46 21.46 -19.00
N LEU A 72 9.29 21.25 -19.59
CA LEU A 72 9.13 20.29 -20.67
C LEU A 72 9.99 20.66 -21.90
N GLU A 73 10.08 21.94 -22.25
CA GLU A 73 10.95 22.41 -23.33
C GLU A 73 12.44 22.20 -23.04
N VAL A 74 12.90 22.51 -21.81
CA VAL A 74 14.29 22.31 -21.39
C VAL A 74 14.64 20.82 -21.30
N PHE A 75 13.70 19.98 -20.89
CA PHE A 75 13.91 18.54 -20.72
C PHE A 75 13.80 17.74 -22.03
N GLN A 76 13.09 18.23 -23.05
CA GLN A 76 12.88 17.46 -24.28
C GLN A 76 14.19 17.01 -24.96
N PRO A 77 15.23 17.87 -25.08
CA PRO A 77 16.52 17.47 -25.65
C PRO A 77 17.28 16.50 -24.74
N LEU A 78 17.24 16.73 -23.42
CA LEU A 78 17.85 15.87 -22.40
C LEU A 78 17.30 14.44 -22.46
N VAL A 79 15.98 14.29 -22.57
CA VAL A 79 15.34 12.99 -22.67
C VAL A 79 15.71 12.28 -23.97
N LYS A 80 15.87 13.00 -25.09
CA LYS A 80 16.30 12.39 -26.36
C LYS A 80 17.74 11.90 -26.30
N GLU A 81 18.67 12.74 -25.81
CA GLU A 81 20.11 12.46 -25.80
C GLU A 81 20.53 11.46 -24.71
N GLN A 82 19.88 11.50 -23.54
CA GLN A 82 20.22 10.67 -22.38
C GLN A 82 19.15 9.62 -22.04
N SER A 83 18.24 9.32 -22.98
CA SER A 83 17.13 8.37 -22.79
C SER A 83 17.58 7.06 -22.16
N ALA A 84 18.68 6.47 -22.63
CA ALA A 84 19.20 5.21 -22.11
C ALA A 84 19.62 5.31 -20.63
N ALA A 85 20.36 6.36 -20.26
CA ALA A 85 20.82 6.57 -18.89
C ALA A 85 19.65 6.87 -17.93
N LEU A 86 18.71 7.72 -18.38
CA LEU A 86 17.50 8.05 -17.61
C LEU A 86 16.60 6.81 -17.41
N ASN A 87 16.42 6.00 -18.45
CA ASN A 87 15.66 4.75 -18.36
C ASN A 87 16.35 3.75 -17.43
N ALA A 88 17.67 3.61 -17.51
CA ALA A 88 18.43 2.72 -16.63
C ALA A 88 18.34 3.15 -15.16
N ALA A 89 18.49 4.44 -14.88
CA ALA A 89 18.37 4.99 -13.53
C ALA A 89 16.95 4.86 -12.96
N GLY A 90 15.93 5.15 -13.78
CA GLY A 90 14.53 4.96 -13.42
C GLY A 90 14.22 3.49 -13.13
N LEU A 91 14.68 2.56 -13.97
CA LEU A 91 14.52 1.12 -13.76
C LEU A 91 15.23 0.65 -12.50
N MET A 92 16.47 1.12 -12.26
CA MET A 92 17.22 0.78 -11.05
C MET A 92 16.53 1.30 -9.79
N GLY A 93 16.03 2.55 -9.82
CA GLY A 93 15.22 3.12 -8.74
C GLY A 93 13.97 2.28 -8.46
N LEU A 94 13.27 1.83 -9.50
CA LEU A 94 12.13 0.93 -9.38
C LEU A 94 12.51 -0.42 -8.76
N VAL A 95 13.59 -1.05 -9.22
CA VAL A 95 14.09 -2.32 -8.67
C VAL A 95 14.41 -2.19 -7.19
N ILE A 96 15.12 -1.12 -6.81
CA ILE A 96 15.44 -0.84 -5.40
C ILE A 96 14.17 -0.61 -4.58
N ALA A 97 13.22 0.17 -5.09
CA ALA A 97 11.95 0.39 -4.39
C ALA A 97 11.17 -0.92 -4.20
N LEU A 98 11.14 -1.78 -5.22
CA LEU A 98 10.52 -3.10 -5.16
C LEU A 98 11.22 -4.00 -4.13
N LEU A 99 12.56 -4.00 -4.07
CA LEU A 99 13.32 -4.76 -3.08
C LEU A 99 13.16 -4.24 -1.65
N LEU A 100 12.98 -2.92 -1.47
CA LEU A 100 12.74 -2.33 -0.15
C LEU A 100 11.30 -2.53 0.33
N SER A 101 10.34 -2.66 -0.58
CA SER A 101 8.92 -2.71 -0.23
C SER A 101 8.52 -3.86 0.73
N PRO A 102 9.07 -5.11 0.63
CA PRO A 102 8.79 -6.17 1.60
C PRO A 102 9.35 -5.87 2.98
N TRP A 103 10.52 -5.23 3.06
CA TRP A 103 11.14 -4.85 4.32
C TRP A 103 10.31 -3.79 5.03
N LEU A 104 9.94 -2.72 4.32
CA LEU A 104 9.08 -1.65 4.85
C LEU A 104 7.72 -2.19 5.31
N THR A 105 7.08 -3.03 4.50
CA THR A 105 5.83 -3.72 4.87
C THR A 105 6.03 -4.62 6.09
N GLY A 106 7.19 -5.31 6.18
CA GLY A 106 7.58 -6.14 7.31
C GLY A 106 7.66 -5.37 8.61
N MET A 107 8.15 -4.12 8.60
CA MET A 107 8.16 -3.26 9.80
C MET A 107 6.74 -2.98 10.31
N VAL A 108 5.79 -2.77 9.39
CA VAL A 108 4.39 -2.57 9.74
C VAL A 108 3.83 -3.84 10.39
N VAL A 109 4.06 -4.99 9.76
CA VAL A 109 3.63 -6.29 10.31
C VAL A 109 4.21 -6.53 11.69
N ALA A 110 5.50 -6.25 11.88
CA ALA A 110 6.16 -6.36 13.18
C ALA A 110 5.50 -5.46 14.24
N SER A 111 5.21 -4.20 13.89
CA SER A 111 4.53 -3.27 14.81
C SER A 111 3.09 -3.70 15.14
N ILE A 112 2.33 -4.22 14.16
CA ILE A 112 0.98 -4.78 14.37
C ILE A 112 1.01 -5.95 15.36
N ARG A 113 2.03 -6.83 15.26
CA ARG A 113 2.19 -7.98 16.15
C ARG A 113 2.67 -7.59 17.53
N ALA A 114 3.58 -6.63 17.62
CA ALA A 114 4.06 -6.13 18.90
C ALA A 114 2.96 -5.43 19.71
N GLY A 115 1.94 -4.88 19.04
CA GLY A 115 0.83 -4.18 19.69
C GLY A 115 1.21 -2.83 20.31
N GLN A 116 2.46 -2.41 20.14
CA GLN A 116 3.04 -1.18 20.69
C GLN A 116 3.99 -0.52 19.68
N SER A 117 4.31 0.76 19.89
CA SER A 117 5.29 1.46 19.06
C SER A 117 6.69 0.92 19.31
N LEU A 118 7.33 0.39 18.27
CA LEU A 118 8.69 -0.14 18.35
C LEU A 118 9.74 0.98 18.23
N ARG A 119 10.94 0.75 18.79
CA ARG A 119 12.13 1.60 18.59
C ARG A 119 12.75 1.33 17.21
N PHE A 120 13.60 2.22 16.71
CA PHE A 120 14.23 2.11 15.38
C PHE A 120 14.92 0.76 15.14
N GLY A 121 15.80 0.32 16.04
CA GLY A 121 16.50 -0.96 15.91
C GLY A 121 15.55 -2.16 15.82
N ASN A 122 14.52 -2.17 16.68
CA ASN A 122 13.51 -3.23 16.68
C ASN A 122 12.66 -3.22 15.40
N LEU A 123 12.28 -2.03 14.88
CA LEU A 123 11.58 -1.92 13.60
C LEU A 123 12.40 -2.52 12.47
N MET A 124 13.68 -2.15 12.36
CA MET A 124 14.56 -2.65 11.31
C MET A 124 14.78 -4.16 11.41
N GLN A 125 15.10 -4.66 12.61
CA GLN A 125 15.38 -6.09 12.84
C GLN A 125 14.14 -6.95 12.64
N PHE A 126 13.00 -6.59 13.24
CA PHE A 126 11.77 -7.35 13.07
C PHE A 126 11.19 -7.21 11.67
N GLY A 127 11.41 -6.06 11.01
CA GLY A 127 11.07 -5.87 9.60
C GLY A 127 11.83 -6.84 8.69
N LEU A 128 13.14 -7.03 8.91
CA LEU A 128 13.95 -8.01 8.17
C LEU A 128 13.48 -9.45 8.40
N ARG A 129 13.07 -9.80 9.63
CA ARG A 129 12.52 -11.14 9.93
C ARG A 129 11.24 -11.46 9.15
N GLU A 130 10.46 -10.46 8.79
CA GLU A 130 9.25 -10.62 7.98
C GLU A 130 9.51 -10.52 6.46
N TYR A 131 10.73 -10.14 6.04
CA TYR A 131 11.08 -9.87 4.64
C TYR A 131 10.67 -11.01 3.72
N GLY A 132 11.09 -12.25 4.01
CA GLY A 132 10.83 -13.39 3.13
C GLY A 132 9.33 -13.69 2.94
N ARG A 133 8.48 -13.40 3.93
CA ARG A 133 7.02 -13.57 3.81
C ARG A 133 6.41 -12.48 2.95
N MET A 134 6.81 -11.24 3.19
CA MET A 134 6.31 -10.11 2.41
C MET A 134 6.84 -10.13 0.97
N ALA A 135 8.05 -10.62 0.73
CA ALA A 135 8.63 -10.78 -0.60
C ALA A 135 7.89 -11.85 -1.40
N ARG A 136 7.56 -12.98 -0.78
CA ARG A 136 6.68 -13.99 -1.40
C ARG A 136 5.28 -13.44 -1.69
N MET A 137 4.75 -12.57 -0.83
CA MET A 137 3.48 -11.89 -1.08
C MET A 137 3.57 -10.86 -2.23
N LEU A 138 4.71 -10.17 -2.35
CA LEU A 138 4.99 -9.25 -3.46
C LEU A 138 5.08 -10.01 -4.79
N ALA A 139 5.82 -11.12 -4.83
CA ALA A 139 5.89 -11.99 -6.01
C ALA A 139 4.49 -12.54 -6.37
N TRP A 140 3.73 -12.98 -5.37
CA TRP A 140 2.37 -13.46 -5.60
C TRP A 140 1.41 -12.37 -6.08
N ALA A 141 1.65 -11.09 -5.76
CA ALA A 141 0.81 -9.98 -6.22
C ALA A 141 0.77 -9.85 -7.74
N ILE A 142 1.79 -10.36 -8.45
CA ILE A 142 1.82 -10.44 -9.92
C ILE A 142 0.63 -11.24 -10.44
N VAL A 143 0.21 -12.31 -9.76
CA VAL A 143 -0.86 -13.20 -10.24
C VAL A 143 -2.23 -12.50 -10.21
N PRO A 144 -2.75 -11.98 -9.09
CA PRO A 144 -4.04 -11.28 -9.10
C PRO A 144 -4.04 -10.02 -9.98
N LEU A 145 -2.93 -9.28 -10.03
CA LEU A 145 -2.82 -8.10 -10.90
C LEU A 145 -2.81 -8.51 -12.37
N GLY A 146 -2.05 -9.54 -12.75
CA GLY A 146 -2.02 -10.08 -14.10
C GLY A 146 -3.38 -10.60 -14.55
N ILE A 147 -4.14 -11.25 -13.66
CA ILE A 147 -5.53 -11.65 -13.91
C ILE A 147 -6.41 -10.42 -14.16
N ALA A 148 -6.30 -9.37 -13.34
CA ALA A 148 -7.07 -8.13 -13.54
C ALA A 148 -6.79 -7.49 -14.92
N PHE A 149 -5.52 -7.39 -15.31
CA PHE A 149 -5.14 -6.91 -16.65
C PHE A 149 -5.66 -7.84 -17.76
N GLY A 150 -5.50 -9.15 -17.63
CA GLY A 150 -5.99 -10.11 -18.62
C GLY A 150 -7.51 -10.05 -18.81
N LEU A 151 -8.27 -9.91 -17.73
CA LEU A 151 -9.74 -9.80 -17.78
C LEU A 151 -10.23 -8.47 -18.37
N SER A 152 -9.41 -7.41 -18.32
CA SER A 152 -9.76 -6.12 -18.93
C SER A 152 -9.54 -6.08 -20.44
N ALA A 153 -8.69 -6.95 -21.00
CA ALA A 153 -8.29 -6.91 -22.40
C ALA A 153 -9.47 -7.01 -23.38
N PRO A 154 -10.46 -7.91 -23.21
CA PRO A 154 -11.61 -7.98 -24.11
C PRO A 154 -12.44 -6.68 -24.14
N VAL A 155 -12.55 -6.01 -22.99
CA VAL A 155 -13.29 -4.74 -22.88
C VAL A 155 -12.54 -3.61 -23.59
N SER A 156 -11.22 -3.59 -23.47
CA SER A 156 -10.37 -2.63 -24.20
C SER A 156 -10.44 -2.86 -25.71
N THR A 157 -10.41 -4.11 -26.18
CA THR A 157 -10.57 -4.43 -27.61
C THR A 157 -11.96 -4.05 -28.12
N TRP A 158 -13.01 -4.30 -27.33
CA TRP A 158 -14.36 -3.81 -27.64
C TRP A 158 -14.40 -2.29 -27.76
N ALA A 159 -13.79 -1.56 -26.82
CA ALA A 159 -13.76 -0.11 -26.85
C ALA A 159 -13.00 0.45 -28.08
N GLN A 160 -11.91 -0.21 -28.48
CA GLN A 160 -11.17 0.12 -29.70
C GLN A 160 -12.06 -0.08 -30.94
N HIS A 161 -12.75 -1.20 -31.04
CA HIS A 161 -13.66 -1.47 -32.15
C HIS A 161 -14.82 -0.48 -32.22
N GLN A 162 -15.36 -0.06 -31.07
CA GLN A 162 -16.34 1.03 -31.02
C GLN A 162 -15.75 2.35 -31.49
N GLY A 163 -14.47 2.63 -31.20
CA GLY A 163 -13.78 3.81 -31.71
C GLY A 163 -13.64 3.84 -33.24
N GLU A 164 -13.44 2.67 -33.86
CA GLU A 164 -13.30 2.53 -35.31
C GLU A 164 -14.65 2.61 -36.06
N THR A 165 -15.73 2.20 -35.41
CA THR A 165 -17.06 2.07 -36.03
C THR A 165 -18.05 3.17 -35.63
N ALA A 166 -17.72 3.97 -34.61
CA ALA A 166 -18.61 5.02 -34.14
C ALA A 166 -18.69 6.19 -35.12
N ILE A 167 -19.91 6.55 -35.50
CA ILE A 167 -20.22 7.76 -36.28
C ILE A 167 -20.03 9.02 -35.42
N LEU A 168 -20.27 8.93 -34.11
CA LEU A 168 -20.12 10.03 -33.16
C LEU A 168 -18.90 9.82 -32.27
N GLN A 169 -18.10 10.87 -32.10
CA GLN A 169 -16.96 10.89 -31.18
C GLN A 169 -17.36 10.57 -29.73
N SER A 170 -18.53 11.05 -29.28
CA SER A 170 -19.02 10.78 -27.92
C SER A 170 -19.20 9.30 -27.63
N ASN A 171 -19.53 8.48 -28.63
CA ASN A 171 -19.67 7.03 -28.45
C ASN A 171 -18.31 6.35 -28.30
N ALA A 172 -17.30 6.78 -29.06
CA ALA A 172 -15.93 6.32 -28.93
C ALA A 172 -15.35 6.69 -27.54
N ASP A 173 -15.55 7.94 -27.11
CA ASP A 173 -15.08 8.43 -25.82
C ASP A 173 -15.75 7.68 -24.66
N ASN A 174 -17.06 7.45 -24.73
CA ASN A 174 -17.78 6.68 -23.72
C ASN A 174 -17.29 5.23 -23.64
N ALA A 175 -17.04 4.57 -24.77
CA ALA A 175 -16.52 3.21 -24.80
C ALA A 175 -15.12 3.13 -24.15
N SER A 176 -14.25 4.09 -24.46
CA SER A 176 -12.92 4.23 -23.85
C SER A 176 -12.99 4.47 -22.34
N LEU A 177 -13.90 5.34 -21.90
CA LEU A 177 -14.15 5.59 -20.48
C LEU A 177 -14.61 4.31 -19.77
N ILE A 178 -15.53 3.56 -20.35
CA ILE A 178 -16.01 2.28 -19.79
C ILE A 178 -14.85 1.30 -19.65
N ALA A 179 -14.02 1.12 -20.68
CA ALA A 179 -12.86 0.22 -20.60
C ALA A 179 -11.89 0.64 -19.49
N THR A 180 -11.63 1.93 -19.36
CA THR A 180 -10.77 2.50 -18.31
C THR A 180 -11.35 2.25 -16.92
N LEU A 181 -12.67 2.46 -16.73
CA LEU A 181 -13.35 2.19 -15.46
C LEU A 181 -13.33 0.71 -15.10
N VAL A 182 -13.56 -0.19 -16.06
CA VAL A 182 -13.49 -1.64 -15.83
C VAL A 182 -12.09 -2.07 -15.40
N MET A 183 -11.05 -1.61 -16.11
CA MET A 183 -9.66 -1.83 -15.72
C MET A 183 -9.39 -1.33 -14.30
N ALA A 184 -9.78 -0.09 -13.99
CA ALA A 184 -9.57 0.51 -12.69
C ALA A 184 -10.24 -0.30 -11.57
N VAL A 185 -11.48 -0.74 -11.76
CA VAL A 185 -12.22 -1.58 -10.80
C VAL A 185 -11.55 -2.94 -10.60
N LEU A 186 -11.12 -3.60 -11.67
CA LEU A 186 -10.44 -4.91 -11.59
C LEU A 186 -9.10 -4.80 -10.85
N VAL A 187 -8.29 -3.79 -11.17
CA VAL A 187 -7.01 -3.52 -10.49
C VAL A 187 -7.24 -3.16 -9.03
N LEU A 188 -8.24 -2.33 -8.73
CA LEU A 188 -8.63 -1.98 -7.36
C LEU A 188 -9.00 -3.23 -6.57
N PHE A 189 -9.83 -4.10 -7.13
CA PHE A 189 -10.23 -5.35 -6.49
C PHE A 189 -9.03 -6.28 -6.23
N ALA A 190 -8.17 -6.48 -7.22
CA ALA A 190 -6.95 -7.26 -7.06
C ALA A 190 -6.09 -6.68 -5.91
N HIS A 191 -5.90 -5.37 -5.88
CA HIS A 191 -5.09 -4.71 -4.85
C HIS A 191 -5.72 -4.81 -3.45
N VAL A 192 -7.05 -4.65 -3.31
CA VAL A 192 -7.77 -4.83 -2.04
C VAL A 192 -7.57 -6.24 -1.47
N THR A 193 -7.64 -7.27 -2.32
CA THR A 193 -7.46 -8.66 -1.86
C THR A 193 -6.03 -8.98 -1.47
N ILE A 194 -5.04 -8.40 -2.17
CA ILE A 194 -3.62 -8.50 -1.82
C ILE A 194 -3.35 -7.85 -0.45
N GLU A 195 -3.84 -6.62 -0.23
CA GLU A 195 -3.69 -5.94 1.06
C GLU A 195 -4.40 -6.67 2.20
N SER A 196 -5.58 -7.24 1.93
CA SER A 196 -6.28 -8.12 2.87
C SER A 196 -5.47 -9.38 3.18
N GLY A 197 -4.77 -9.94 2.18
CA GLY A 197 -3.86 -11.08 2.38
C GLY A 197 -2.65 -10.72 3.24
N ARG A 198 -2.06 -9.53 3.08
CA ARG A 198 -0.99 -9.01 3.94
C ARG A 198 -1.47 -8.85 5.39
N ALA A 199 -2.69 -8.34 5.58
CA ALA A 199 -3.31 -8.28 6.90
C ALA A 199 -3.46 -9.67 7.54
N MET A 200 -3.81 -10.70 6.74
CA MET A 200 -3.89 -12.09 7.23
C MET A 200 -2.54 -12.69 7.62
N LEU A 201 -1.43 -12.24 7.01
CA LEU A 201 -0.06 -12.57 7.44
C LEU A 201 0.34 -11.78 8.69
N ALA A 202 -0.16 -10.55 8.84
CA ALA A 202 0.17 -9.70 9.97
C ALA A 202 -0.32 -10.29 11.30
N ILE A 203 -1.55 -10.82 11.31
CA ILE A 203 -2.19 -11.30 12.54
C ILE A 203 -1.72 -12.67 13.05
N ASP A 204 -1.06 -13.50 12.22
CA ASP A 204 -0.73 -14.89 12.58
C ASP A 204 0.68 -15.28 12.11
N PRO A 205 1.66 -15.43 13.02
CA PRO A 205 3.05 -15.72 12.70
C PRO A 205 3.29 -17.16 12.23
N SER A 206 2.33 -18.08 12.40
CA SER A 206 2.45 -19.46 11.89
C SER A 206 2.30 -19.50 10.36
N ARG A 207 1.67 -18.47 9.77
CA ARG A 207 1.34 -18.45 8.34
C ARG A 207 2.55 -18.09 7.50
N ARG A 208 2.98 -19.03 6.66
CA ARG A 208 4.11 -18.85 5.74
C ARG A 208 3.68 -18.78 4.27
N SER A 209 2.54 -19.33 3.88
CA SER A 209 2.11 -19.38 2.46
C SER A 209 1.41 -18.08 2.03
N ALA A 210 1.95 -17.43 0.99
CA ALA A 210 1.35 -16.23 0.39
C ALA A 210 0.00 -16.54 -0.26
N VAL A 211 -0.10 -17.65 -1.00
CA VAL A 211 -1.34 -18.10 -1.66
C VAL A 211 -2.47 -18.32 -0.65
N LYS A 212 -2.21 -19.07 0.42
CA LYS A 212 -3.21 -19.33 1.47
C LYS A 212 -3.61 -18.04 2.20
N ALA A 213 -2.67 -17.11 2.41
CA ALA A 213 -2.97 -15.82 3.02
C ALA A 213 -3.81 -14.93 2.11
N TRP A 214 -3.47 -14.85 0.83
CA TRP A 214 -4.26 -14.14 -0.19
C TRP A 214 -5.68 -14.71 -0.27
N TRP A 215 -5.85 -16.03 -0.37
CA TRP A 215 -7.18 -16.65 -0.42
C TRP A 215 -8.02 -16.34 0.83
N ARG A 216 -7.40 -16.28 2.01
CA ARG A 216 -8.07 -15.84 3.24
C ARG A 216 -8.44 -14.35 3.19
N GLY A 217 -7.61 -13.51 2.58
CA GLY A 217 -7.90 -12.11 2.28
C GLY A 217 -9.11 -11.96 1.35
N VAL A 218 -9.19 -12.77 0.29
CA VAL A 218 -10.37 -12.87 -0.60
C VAL A 218 -11.61 -13.26 0.20
N LYS A 219 -11.53 -14.30 1.05
CA LYS A 219 -12.66 -14.69 1.92
C LYS A 219 -13.06 -13.58 2.89
N LEU A 220 -12.10 -12.81 3.43
CA LEU A 220 -12.38 -11.67 4.30
C LEU A 220 -13.18 -10.59 3.55
N PHE A 221 -12.76 -10.26 2.31
CA PHE A 221 -13.49 -9.32 1.45
C PHE A 221 -14.93 -9.78 1.24
N PHE A 222 -15.16 -11.01 0.79
CA PHE A 222 -16.52 -11.49 0.54
C PHE A 222 -17.38 -11.67 1.80
N ARG A 223 -16.77 -11.93 2.97
CA ARG A 223 -17.50 -11.99 4.25
C ARG A 223 -17.88 -10.62 4.78
N ARG A 224 -17.10 -9.57 4.47
CA ARG A 224 -17.28 -8.22 5.01
C ARG A 224 -16.98 -7.15 3.95
N PRO A 225 -17.66 -7.14 2.79
CA PRO A 225 -17.27 -6.33 1.64
C PRO A 225 -17.30 -4.83 1.98
N LEU A 226 -18.40 -4.36 2.59
CA LEU A 226 -18.51 -2.96 2.99
C LEU A 226 -17.45 -2.53 4.01
N ALA A 227 -17.11 -3.40 4.98
CA ALA A 227 -16.12 -3.03 5.99
C ALA A 227 -14.70 -2.96 5.41
N VAL A 228 -14.34 -3.92 4.56
CA VAL A 228 -13.05 -3.92 3.86
C VAL A 228 -12.97 -2.72 2.92
N SER A 229 -14.02 -2.44 2.14
CA SER A 229 -14.07 -1.29 1.23
C SER A 229 -13.98 0.05 1.98
N VAL A 230 -14.69 0.23 3.10
CA VAL A 230 -14.61 1.46 3.90
C VAL A 230 -13.20 1.68 4.44
N VAL A 231 -12.54 0.65 4.99
CA VAL A 231 -11.16 0.78 5.47
C VAL A 231 -10.21 1.07 4.31
N TYR A 232 -10.34 0.34 3.22
CA TYR A 232 -9.47 0.46 2.07
C TYR A 232 -9.60 1.83 1.37
N LEU A 233 -10.82 2.21 1.00
CA LEU A 233 -11.09 3.48 0.33
C LEU A 233 -10.89 4.65 1.29
N GLY A 234 -11.33 4.54 2.54
CA GLY A 234 -11.15 5.60 3.54
C GLY A 234 -9.66 5.92 3.78
N THR A 235 -8.80 4.90 3.85
CA THR A 235 -7.35 5.13 4.00
C THR A 235 -6.68 5.66 2.73
N ILE A 236 -7.16 5.31 1.53
CA ILE A 236 -6.73 5.94 0.29
C ILE A 236 -7.12 7.42 0.28
N LEU A 237 -8.40 7.72 0.49
CA LEU A 237 -8.90 9.10 0.43
C LEU A 237 -8.18 10.00 1.42
N VAL A 238 -7.96 9.53 2.64
CA VAL A 238 -7.30 10.32 3.69
C VAL A 238 -5.78 10.44 3.43
N GLY A 239 -5.08 9.33 3.13
CA GLY A 239 -3.64 9.36 2.92
C GLY A 239 -3.22 10.05 1.63
N GLU A 240 -3.81 9.65 0.51
CA GLU A 240 -3.54 10.24 -0.82
C GLU A 240 -4.12 11.65 -0.93
N GLY A 241 -5.29 11.93 -0.33
CA GLY A 241 -5.85 13.27 -0.29
C GLY A 241 -4.95 14.27 0.44
N LEU A 242 -4.36 13.85 1.58
CA LEU A 242 -3.35 14.64 2.27
C LEU A 242 -2.08 14.83 1.44
N ALA A 243 -1.63 13.78 0.75
CA ALA A 243 -0.48 13.85 -0.15
C ALA A 243 -0.71 14.85 -1.31
N ILE A 244 -1.90 14.83 -1.92
CA ILE A 244 -2.29 15.78 -2.97
C ILE A 244 -2.31 17.20 -2.42
N ALA A 245 -2.93 17.44 -1.26
CA ALA A 245 -2.98 18.77 -0.65
C ALA A 245 -1.58 19.32 -0.37
N LEU A 246 -0.67 18.50 0.16
CA LEU A 246 0.73 18.87 0.38
C LEU A 246 1.50 19.08 -0.94
N GLY A 247 1.23 18.27 -1.97
CA GLY A 247 1.79 18.45 -3.31
C GLY A 247 1.34 19.76 -3.97
N LEU A 248 0.07 20.13 -3.81
CA LEU A 248 -0.44 21.43 -4.27
C LEU A 248 0.13 22.59 -3.44
N ALA A 249 0.40 22.40 -2.16
CA ALA A 249 1.12 23.40 -1.37
C ALA A 249 2.56 23.56 -1.87
N ARG A 250 3.22 22.47 -2.29
CA ARG A 250 4.58 22.49 -2.83
C ARG A 250 4.71 23.32 -4.10
N THR A 251 3.70 23.36 -4.98
CA THR A 251 3.76 24.17 -6.21
C THR A 251 3.76 25.68 -5.94
N ARG A 252 3.34 26.10 -4.74
CA ARG A 252 3.35 27.51 -4.32
C ARG A 252 4.68 27.94 -3.68
N VAL A 253 5.61 27.02 -3.46
CA VAL A 253 6.92 27.30 -2.85
C VAL A 253 7.99 27.42 -3.93
N SER A 254 8.53 28.63 -4.10
CA SER A 254 9.67 28.88 -5.00
C SER A 254 10.95 28.29 -4.42
N ALA A 255 11.76 27.65 -5.28
CA ALA A 255 13.08 27.14 -4.91
C ALA A 255 14.21 28.17 -5.07
N ALA A 256 13.90 29.42 -5.44
CA ALA A 256 14.90 30.46 -5.70
C ALA A 256 15.67 30.94 -4.45
N SER A 257 15.20 30.58 -3.25
CA SER A 257 15.88 30.85 -1.99
C SER A 257 16.21 29.55 -1.25
N VAL A 258 17.25 29.56 -0.42
CA VAL A 258 17.62 28.41 0.43
C VAL A 258 16.44 27.99 1.32
N GLY A 259 15.72 28.94 1.89
CA GLY A 259 14.52 28.66 2.70
C GLY A 259 13.42 27.98 1.89
N GLY A 260 13.17 28.45 0.67
CA GLY A 260 12.20 27.85 -0.25
C GLY A 260 12.61 26.44 -0.72
N LEU A 261 13.90 26.21 -0.95
CA LEU A 261 14.44 24.88 -1.26
C LEU A 261 14.20 23.90 -0.10
N LEU A 262 14.57 24.28 1.13
CA LEU A 262 14.41 23.45 2.32
C LEU A 262 12.93 23.17 2.62
N LEU A 263 12.07 24.19 2.53
CA LEU A 263 10.62 24.02 2.70
C LEU A 263 10.03 23.12 1.61
N GLY A 264 10.45 23.32 0.36
CA GLY A 264 10.01 22.49 -0.75
C GLY A 264 10.42 21.02 -0.58
N PHE A 265 11.65 20.76 -0.12
CA PHE A 265 12.09 19.42 0.21
C PHE A 265 11.28 18.81 1.36
N LEU A 266 11.06 19.58 2.45
CA LEU A 266 10.28 19.14 3.59
C LEU A 266 8.84 18.78 3.19
N LEU A 267 8.18 19.61 2.37
CA LEU A 267 6.85 19.33 1.85
C LEU A 267 6.81 18.01 1.06
N MET A 268 7.81 17.76 0.21
CA MET A 268 7.89 16.48 -0.51
C MET A 268 8.12 15.29 0.43
N GLN A 269 8.90 15.45 1.50
CA GLN A 269 9.01 14.39 2.52
C GLN A 269 7.67 14.16 3.23
N LEU A 270 6.92 15.23 3.53
CA LEU A 270 5.58 15.10 4.11
C LEU A 270 4.59 14.42 3.15
N VAL A 271 4.67 14.67 1.84
CA VAL A 271 3.91 13.92 0.81
C VAL A 271 4.22 12.43 0.90
N VAL A 272 5.50 12.05 0.91
CA VAL A 272 5.93 10.65 1.03
C VAL A 272 5.43 10.03 2.34
N MET A 273 5.52 10.76 3.45
CA MET A 273 5.03 10.32 4.76
C MET A 273 3.50 10.17 4.79
N ALA A 274 2.74 11.03 4.09
CA ALA A 274 1.28 10.94 4.00
C ALA A 274 0.85 9.68 3.23
N ILE A 275 1.50 9.40 2.10
CA ILE A 275 1.29 8.16 1.32
C ILE A 275 1.62 6.93 2.18
N ALA A 276 2.79 6.94 2.85
CA ALA A 276 3.19 5.86 3.74
C ALA A 276 2.20 5.65 4.88
N TRP A 277 1.76 6.74 5.52
CA TRP A 277 0.78 6.71 6.60
C TRP A 277 -0.54 6.09 6.15
N GLY A 278 -1.07 6.47 4.98
CA GLY A 278 -2.28 5.86 4.41
C GLY A 278 -2.13 4.35 4.20
N ARG A 279 -0.99 3.89 3.68
CA ARG A 279 -0.69 2.45 3.50
C ARG A 279 -0.59 1.71 4.83
N ILE A 280 0.10 2.29 5.82
CA ILE A 280 0.24 1.72 7.17
C ILE A 280 -1.14 1.62 7.84
N ALA A 281 -1.93 2.69 7.80
CA ALA A 281 -3.29 2.74 8.36
C ALA A 281 -4.20 1.67 7.78
N ARG A 282 -4.10 1.45 6.46
CA ARG A 282 -4.83 0.39 5.77
C ARG A 282 -4.50 -0.97 6.34
N LEU A 283 -3.21 -1.27 6.49
CA LEU A 283 -2.78 -2.57 6.99
C LEU A 283 -3.20 -2.79 8.45
N TYR A 284 -3.13 -1.75 9.30
CA TYR A 284 -3.65 -1.81 10.67
C TYR A 284 -5.17 -2.05 10.71
N GLY A 285 -5.94 -1.29 9.92
CA GLY A 285 -7.40 -1.41 9.87
C GLY A 285 -7.86 -2.77 9.34
N LEU A 286 -7.25 -3.25 8.24
CA LEU A 286 -7.55 -4.56 7.68
C LEU A 286 -7.12 -5.70 8.63
N SER A 287 -6.00 -5.54 9.35
CA SER A 287 -5.57 -6.52 10.36
C SER A 287 -6.54 -6.59 11.54
N ALA A 288 -7.11 -5.46 11.94
CA ALA A 288 -8.15 -5.43 12.97
C ALA A 288 -9.43 -6.16 12.53
N LEU A 289 -9.90 -5.93 11.29
CA LEU A 289 -11.05 -6.65 10.71
C LEU A 289 -10.78 -8.16 10.55
N ALA A 290 -9.57 -8.51 10.14
CA ALA A 290 -9.12 -9.88 9.99
C ALA A 290 -9.11 -10.63 11.33
N ARG A 291 -8.56 -10.01 12.38
CA ARG A 291 -8.53 -10.55 13.74
C ARG A 291 -9.93 -10.76 14.30
N ASP A 292 -10.81 -9.75 14.21
CA ASP A 292 -12.22 -9.83 14.63
C ASP A 292 -12.97 -10.98 13.91
N THR A 293 -12.71 -11.17 12.62
CA THR A 293 -13.34 -12.24 11.84
C THR A 293 -12.83 -13.63 12.23
N GLN A 294 -11.54 -13.76 12.54
CA GLN A 294 -10.94 -15.02 12.96
C GLN A 294 -11.43 -15.44 14.35
N GLU A 295 -11.43 -14.53 15.32
CA GLU A 295 -11.91 -14.78 16.69
C GLU A 295 -13.37 -15.27 16.69
N ARG A 296 -14.23 -14.65 15.87
CA ARG A 296 -15.64 -15.08 15.71
C ARG A 296 -15.79 -16.43 15.04
N THR A 297 -14.88 -16.79 14.13
CA THR A 297 -14.92 -18.10 13.47
C THR A 297 -14.54 -19.20 14.46
N VAL A 298 -13.52 -18.97 15.30
CA VAL A 298 -13.09 -19.91 16.35
C VAL A 298 -14.19 -20.11 17.40
N ARG A 299 -14.83 -19.03 17.87
CA ARG A 299 -15.92 -19.10 18.87
C ARG A 299 -17.16 -19.88 18.39
N LYS A 300 -17.36 -20.03 17.08
CA LYS A 300 -18.46 -20.81 16.50
C LYS A 300 -18.20 -22.32 16.47
N VAL A 301 -16.95 -22.77 16.60
CA VAL A 301 -16.66 -24.20 16.75
C VAL A 301 -17.11 -24.60 18.15
N PRO A 302 -18.04 -25.57 18.32
CA PRO A 302 -18.51 -25.97 19.64
C PRO A 302 -17.33 -26.34 20.52
N LYS A 303 -17.24 -25.71 21.70
CA LYS A 303 -16.29 -26.13 22.72
C LYS A 303 -16.70 -27.55 23.10
N GLU A 304 -15.86 -28.52 22.74
CA GLU A 304 -16.06 -29.93 23.05
C GLU A 304 -16.48 -30.03 24.52
N ALA A 305 -17.65 -30.62 24.78
CA ALA A 305 -18.17 -30.73 26.13
C ALA A 305 -17.07 -31.41 26.98
N PRO A 306 -16.80 -30.93 28.21
CA PRO A 306 -15.87 -31.64 29.08
C PRO A 306 -16.29 -33.11 29.09
N PRO A 307 -15.34 -34.06 28.97
CA PRO A 307 -15.68 -35.48 29.00
C PRO A 307 -16.56 -35.71 30.23
N PRO A 308 -17.62 -36.54 30.11
CA PRO A 308 -18.49 -36.81 31.24
C PRO A 308 -17.61 -37.15 32.42
N VAL A 309 -17.77 -36.38 33.51
CA VAL A 309 -17.12 -36.69 34.77
C VAL A 309 -17.57 -38.11 35.08
N VAL A 310 -16.67 -39.08 34.90
CA VAL A 310 -16.91 -40.45 35.33
C VAL A 310 -17.01 -40.31 36.84
N THR A 311 -18.23 -40.24 37.35
CA THR A 311 -18.48 -40.30 38.78
C THR A 311 -17.85 -41.61 39.24
N ALA A 312 -16.97 -41.52 40.25
CA ALA A 312 -16.27 -42.66 40.83
C ALA A 312 -17.21 -43.78 41.32
N GLU A 313 -18.52 -43.51 41.34
CA GLU A 313 -19.60 -44.44 41.62
C GLU A 313 -19.66 -45.61 40.63
N ALA A 314 -19.37 -45.40 39.33
CA ALA A 314 -19.35 -46.48 38.34
C ALA A 314 -18.12 -47.41 38.45
N ALA A 315 -17.06 -46.96 39.13
CA ALA A 315 -15.87 -47.79 39.38
C ALA A 315 -16.05 -48.70 40.62
N ASN A 316 -16.91 -48.33 41.56
CA ASN A 316 -17.16 -49.13 42.76
C ASN A 316 -18.22 -50.23 42.54
N GLU A 317 -19.15 -50.06 41.61
CA GLU A 317 -20.12 -51.12 41.28
C GLU A 317 -19.50 -52.33 40.57
N SER A 318 -18.39 -52.15 39.85
CA SER A 318 -17.70 -53.25 39.16
C SER A 318 -16.75 -54.07 40.07
N MET A 319 -16.45 -53.60 41.28
CA MET A 319 -15.66 -54.34 42.27
C MET A 319 -16.51 -55.10 43.30
N ALA A 320 -17.83 -54.89 43.34
CA ALA A 320 -18.72 -55.55 44.30
C ALA A 320 -19.29 -56.90 43.83
N VAL A 321 -18.89 -57.40 42.65
CA VAL A 321 -19.39 -58.66 42.06
C VAL A 321 -18.27 -59.69 41.79
N ALA A 322 -17.18 -59.65 42.56
CA ALA A 322 -16.12 -60.67 42.50
C ALA A 322 -15.92 -61.36 43.85
#